data_AF-A0A9W6Z416-F1
#
_entry.id   AF-A0A9W6Z416-F1
#
_cell.length_a   1.000
_cell.length_b   1.000
_cell.length_c   1.000
_cell.angle_alpha   90.00
_cell.angle_beta   90.00
_cell.angle_gamma   90.00
#
_symmetry.space_group_name_H-M   'P 1'
#
loop_
_entity.id
_entity.type
_entity.pdbx_description
1 polymer ?
#
loop_
_entity_poly.entity_id
_entity_poly.type
_entity_poly.pdbx_seq_one_letter_code
_entity_poly.pdbx_strand_id
1 'polypeptide(L)'
;MDDLVRGDPADYDPRLFMFLPSDMGGNKIRYKNSKLSAKKLSSWSRRLLSFYSFNETSYKELGNKMNLNRNLPSLGGVAELQSDPKVAFIFLYDKETLVPEDELILHQLVQPIMDLNRNAYIYKSSDTEKFLRLIEQRETELTNKYLNEYVEEGEEKLQFDKGLFDAKTLSTFPMMLCIKENTLLSPVYQSFSSRDMRDIGKIINFIKTNADPTYEELNLYSKKQVFPTKFDSNIHDYTEKVVVAILDDNDYTDMFKKSYYLTFINQSLNYVKEVFQYKNLLAKRKLKYEEVERVGPRRALKALKKKIDNVFKTPEYRVSTVYMTRTTLLFSQKWWPYIDVSKYNVGDAFIVSRFENQYWDNHGKPFKLDEPKLIIDTINEANFNGLKGMKMNNSLEIFSTLKTLSIFGVLVFVALKLVKRYKRSNRVSLLPVHHNRLPFKKS
;
A
#
# COMPACT_ATOMS: atom_id res chain seq x y z
N MET A 1 27.92 8.50 21.06
CA MET A 1 28.90 7.72 20.28
C MET A 1 29.49 6.57 21.10
N ASP A 2 29.12 6.43 22.39
CA ASP A 2 29.75 5.48 23.32
C ASP A 2 29.28 4.02 23.20
N ASP A 3 28.17 3.75 22.53
CA ASP A 3 27.67 2.37 22.32
C ASP A 3 28.43 1.59 21.23
N LEU A 4 29.34 2.24 20.50
CA LEU A 4 30.11 1.59 19.42
C LEU A 4 31.37 0.88 19.90
N VAL A 5 31.77 1.02 21.17
CA VAL A 5 33.10 0.60 21.65
C VAL A 5 33.04 -0.50 22.72
N ARG A 6 31.87 -0.86 23.26
CA ARG A 6 31.77 -1.74 24.45
C ARG A 6 30.77 -2.91 24.37
N GLY A 7 30.28 -3.27 23.18
CA GLY A 7 29.40 -4.43 23.00
C GLY A 7 30.17 -5.68 22.56
N ASP A 8 29.62 -6.85 22.85
CA ASP A 8 30.07 -8.12 22.28
C ASP A 8 29.80 -8.11 20.75
N PRO A 9 30.80 -8.36 19.87
CA PRO A 9 30.65 -8.38 18.41
C PRO A 9 29.46 -9.19 17.90
N ALA A 10 29.05 -10.23 18.65
CA ALA A 10 27.92 -11.10 18.32
C ALA A 10 26.53 -10.43 18.42
N ASP A 11 26.40 -9.31 19.13
CA ASP A 11 25.14 -8.55 19.29
C ASP A 11 25.00 -7.38 18.30
N TYR A 12 25.99 -7.14 17.44
CA TYR A 12 25.95 -6.04 16.47
C TYR A 12 25.20 -6.44 15.19
N ASP A 13 23.98 -5.93 15.04
CA ASP A 13 23.29 -5.84 13.75
C ASP A 13 23.89 -4.67 12.94
N PRO A 14 24.68 -4.92 11.87
CA PRO A 14 25.37 -3.85 11.15
C PRO A 14 24.35 -2.91 10.49
N ARG A 15 24.41 -1.62 10.86
CA ARG A 15 23.53 -0.58 10.32
C ARG A 15 24.27 0.30 9.34
N LEU A 16 23.79 0.34 8.10
CA LEU A 16 24.34 1.19 7.06
C LEU A 16 23.58 2.52 6.99
N PHE A 17 24.33 3.61 6.96
CA PHE A 17 23.83 4.98 6.84
C PHE A 17 24.54 5.69 5.71
N MET A 18 23.80 6.53 4.99
CA MET A 18 24.36 7.52 4.07
C MET A 18 24.15 8.90 4.66
N PHE A 19 25.22 9.68 4.70
CA PHE A 19 25.20 11.07 5.15
C PHE A 19 25.16 11.96 3.91
N LEU A 20 24.13 12.78 3.81
CA LEU A 20 24.00 13.75 2.75
C LEU A 20 24.68 15.07 3.15
N PRO A 21 25.18 15.86 2.18
CA PRO A 21 25.80 17.17 2.44
C PRO A 21 24.96 18.09 3.35
N SER A 22 25.66 18.90 4.16
CA SER A 22 25.10 19.66 5.29
C SER A 22 24.45 21.00 4.92
N ASP A 23 24.77 21.54 3.74
CA ASP A 23 24.20 22.74 3.14
C ASP A 23 22.66 22.71 3.05
N MET A 24 22.07 21.52 3.13
CA MET A 24 20.64 21.25 3.04
C MET A 24 20.11 20.39 4.21
N GLY A 25 20.72 20.50 5.40
CA GLY A 25 20.21 19.89 6.64
C GLY A 25 20.80 18.54 7.05
N GLY A 26 21.85 18.04 6.37
CA GLY A 26 22.68 16.93 6.89
C GLY A 26 21.91 15.63 7.15
N ASN A 27 21.04 15.25 6.21
CA ASN A 27 20.17 14.10 6.37
C ASN A 27 20.97 12.79 6.51
N LYS A 28 20.79 12.12 7.66
CA LYS A 28 21.27 10.76 7.91
C LYS A 28 20.21 9.76 7.45
N ILE A 29 20.43 9.15 6.29
CA ILE A 29 19.49 8.19 5.71
C ILE A 29 19.93 6.76 6.03
N ARG A 30 19.06 6.00 6.70
CA ARG A 30 19.29 4.60 7.09
C ARG A 30 18.87 3.65 5.97
N TYR A 31 19.73 2.69 5.65
CA TYR A 31 19.35 1.51 4.86
C TYR A 31 18.61 0.52 5.75
N LYS A 32 17.33 0.24 5.45
CA LYS A 32 16.48 -0.66 6.25
C LYS A 32 16.24 -2.04 5.62
N ASN A 33 16.85 -2.33 4.47
CA ASN A 33 16.69 -3.65 3.86
C ASN A 33 17.50 -4.68 4.64
N SER A 34 16.88 -5.81 4.99
CA SER A 34 17.50 -6.86 5.80
C SER A 34 18.57 -7.66 5.06
N LYS A 35 18.63 -7.57 3.73
CA LYS A 35 19.62 -8.28 2.91
C LYS A 35 20.59 -7.27 2.29
N LEU A 36 21.81 -7.25 2.80
CA LEU A 36 22.92 -6.49 2.22
C LEU A 36 23.41 -7.18 0.95
N SER A 37 23.36 -6.49 -0.18
CA SER A 37 24.07 -6.89 -1.40
C SER A 37 24.58 -5.65 -2.13
N ALA A 38 25.74 -5.78 -2.79
CA ALA A 38 26.36 -4.66 -3.52
C ALA A 38 25.40 -4.05 -4.55
N LYS A 39 24.66 -4.90 -5.29
CA LYS A 39 23.64 -4.46 -6.27
C LYS A 39 22.52 -3.64 -5.62
N LYS A 40 22.00 -4.10 -4.48
CA LYS A 40 20.92 -3.39 -3.77
C LYS A 40 21.39 -2.08 -3.15
N LEU A 41 22.58 -2.07 -2.57
CA LEU A 41 23.18 -0.86 -2.00
C LEU A 41 23.46 0.17 -3.10
N SER A 42 24.01 -0.25 -4.24
CA SER A 42 24.25 0.65 -5.37
C SER A 42 22.96 1.21 -5.98
N SER A 43 21.92 0.39 -6.12
CA SER A 43 20.61 0.85 -6.59
C SER A 43 19.97 1.83 -5.60
N TRP A 44 20.01 1.51 -4.31
CA TRP A 44 19.50 2.37 -3.24
C TRP A 44 20.23 3.71 -3.17
N SER A 45 21.57 3.73 -3.24
CA SER A 45 22.35 4.96 -3.19
C SER A 45 22.14 5.82 -4.44
N ARG A 46 22.11 5.22 -5.65
CA ARG A 46 21.79 5.94 -6.89
C ARG A 46 20.40 6.54 -6.86
N ARG A 47 19.40 5.81 -6.35
CA ARG A 47 18.04 6.33 -6.18
C ARG A 47 18.01 7.52 -5.22
N LEU A 48 18.64 7.41 -4.06
CA LEU A 48 18.74 8.51 -3.11
C LEU A 48 19.41 9.74 -3.74
N LEU A 49 20.54 9.56 -4.42
CA LEU A 49 21.29 10.64 -5.08
C LEU A 49 20.51 11.30 -6.22
N SER A 50 19.57 10.58 -6.85
CA SER A 50 18.80 11.11 -7.98
C SER A 50 17.81 12.22 -7.61
N PHE A 51 17.39 12.30 -6.35
CA PHE A 51 16.37 13.26 -5.93
C PHE A 51 16.67 14.04 -4.64
N TYR A 52 17.73 13.71 -3.88
CA TYR A 52 18.00 14.39 -2.60
C TYR A 52 18.23 15.89 -2.73
N SER A 53 18.70 16.37 -3.88
CA SER A 53 19.00 17.78 -4.11
C SER A 53 17.75 18.59 -4.48
N PHE A 54 16.61 17.92 -4.70
CA PHE A 54 15.33 18.53 -5.07
C PHE A 54 15.43 19.55 -6.22
N ASN A 55 16.29 19.24 -7.21
CA ASN A 55 16.48 20.10 -8.37
C ASN A 55 15.14 20.33 -9.08
N GLU A 56 14.92 21.58 -9.48
CA GLU A 56 13.77 21.96 -10.28
C GLU A 56 13.71 21.09 -11.53
N THR A 57 12.57 20.42 -11.74
CA THR A 57 12.37 19.50 -12.85
C THR A 57 11.23 20.01 -13.72
N SER A 58 11.54 20.30 -14.98
CA SER A 58 10.52 20.73 -15.94
C SER A 58 9.56 19.58 -16.30
N TYR A 59 8.35 19.92 -16.76
CA TYR A 59 7.40 18.95 -17.30
C TYR A 59 8.03 18.03 -18.37
N LYS A 60 8.87 18.60 -19.25
CA LYS A 60 9.52 17.86 -20.34
C LYS A 60 10.57 16.88 -19.81
N GLU A 61 11.40 17.32 -18.87
CA GLU A 61 12.40 16.45 -18.24
C GLU A 61 11.76 15.29 -17.49
N LEU A 62 10.69 15.55 -16.74
CA LEU A 62 9.98 14.48 -16.06
C LEU A 62 9.33 13.52 -17.06
N GLY A 63 8.76 14.06 -18.15
CA GLY A 63 8.27 13.29 -19.28
C GLY A 63 9.29 12.27 -19.80
N ASN A 64 10.54 12.69 -19.96
CA ASN A 64 11.64 11.82 -20.40
C ASN A 64 12.10 10.84 -19.32
N LYS A 65 12.14 11.26 -18.05
CA LYS A 65 12.61 10.40 -16.93
C LYS A 65 11.63 9.28 -16.58
N MET A 66 10.33 9.55 -16.73
CA MET A 66 9.22 8.71 -16.29
C MET A 66 8.38 8.16 -17.44
N ASN A 67 8.79 8.35 -18.70
CA ASN A 67 8.00 7.97 -19.89
C ASN A 67 6.52 8.39 -19.75
N LEU A 68 6.26 9.66 -19.46
CA LEU A 68 4.91 10.17 -19.21
C LEU A 68 4.09 10.23 -20.50
N ASN A 69 3.62 9.07 -20.95
CA ASN A 69 2.81 8.93 -22.15
C ASN A 69 1.41 9.45 -21.87
N ARG A 70 0.93 10.40 -22.68
CA ARG A 70 -0.44 10.93 -22.56
C ARG A 70 -1.50 9.87 -22.82
N ASN A 71 -1.15 8.86 -23.61
CA ASN A 71 -2.01 7.77 -24.02
C ASN A 71 -1.36 6.45 -23.63
N LEU A 72 -2.17 5.43 -23.39
CA LEU A 72 -1.70 4.06 -23.26
C LEU A 72 -1.91 3.31 -24.58
N PRO A 73 -1.17 2.20 -24.81
CA PRO A 73 -1.44 1.31 -25.93
C PRO A 73 -2.89 0.86 -25.90
N SER A 74 -3.53 0.80 -27.07
CA SER A 74 -4.88 0.26 -27.24
C SER A 74 -4.85 -1.28 -27.21
N LEU A 75 -6.03 -1.89 -27.12
CA LEU A 75 -6.21 -3.34 -27.23
C LEU A 75 -5.39 -3.95 -28.38
N GLY A 76 -4.61 -4.99 -28.08
CA GLY A 76 -3.70 -5.64 -29.03
C GLY A 76 -2.37 -4.91 -29.26
N GLY A 77 -2.20 -3.71 -28.70
CA GLY A 77 -0.94 -2.99 -28.66
C GLY A 77 0.04 -3.63 -27.67
N VAL A 78 1.32 -3.65 -28.04
CA VAL A 78 2.39 -4.15 -27.17
C VAL A 78 2.78 -3.01 -26.23
N ALA A 79 2.41 -3.12 -24.95
CA ALA A 79 2.99 -2.29 -23.90
C ALA A 79 4.28 -2.96 -23.41
N GLU A 80 5.42 -2.27 -23.47
CA GLU A 80 6.64 -2.77 -22.84
C GLU A 80 6.40 -2.91 -21.33
N LEU A 81 6.49 -4.14 -20.85
CA LEU A 81 6.46 -4.44 -19.43
C LEU A 81 7.82 -4.03 -18.85
N GLN A 82 7.80 -2.91 -18.14
CA GLN A 82 8.97 -2.49 -17.39
C GLN A 82 9.10 -3.39 -16.16
N SER A 83 10.28 -3.97 -15.98
CA SER A 83 10.57 -4.84 -14.84
C SER A 83 10.55 -4.12 -13.48
N ASP A 84 10.52 -2.79 -13.47
CA ASP A 84 10.51 -1.97 -12.25
C ASP A 84 9.85 -0.59 -12.48
N PRO A 85 8.51 -0.55 -12.66
CA PRO A 85 7.77 0.67 -12.99
C PRO A 85 7.94 1.76 -11.93
N LYS A 86 8.15 2.99 -12.39
CA LYS A 86 8.45 4.15 -11.54
C LYS A 86 7.19 4.86 -11.05
N VAL A 87 7.29 5.40 -9.85
CA VAL A 87 6.30 6.30 -9.24
C VAL A 87 6.97 7.63 -8.90
N ALA A 88 6.44 8.73 -9.42
CA ALA A 88 6.91 10.08 -9.16
C ALA A 88 5.91 10.83 -8.28
N PHE A 89 6.40 11.33 -7.15
CA PHE A 89 5.72 12.33 -6.34
C PHE A 89 6.27 13.71 -6.70
N ILE A 90 5.40 14.61 -7.11
CA ILE A 90 5.78 15.94 -7.62
C ILE A 90 5.24 16.97 -6.65
N PHE A 91 6.15 17.67 -5.98
CA PHE A 91 5.86 18.88 -5.23
C PHE A 91 5.72 20.03 -6.23
N LEU A 92 4.48 20.33 -6.57
CA LEU A 92 4.12 21.36 -7.53
C LEU A 92 3.79 22.64 -6.76
N TYR A 93 4.46 23.75 -7.09
CA TYR A 93 4.35 24.99 -6.34
C TYR A 93 4.28 26.21 -7.26
N ASP A 94 3.72 27.29 -6.73
CA ASP A 94 3.76 28.59 -7.38
C ASP A 94 4.91 29.42 -6.79
N LYS A 95 5.74 29.99 -7.66
CA LYS A 95 6.94 30.76 -7.26
C LYS A 95 6.58 32.00 -6.44
N GLU A 96 5.41 32.58 -6.67
CA GLU A 96 5.01 33.82 -6.00
C GLU A 96 4.52 33.58 -4.57
N THR A 97 4.01 32.39 -4.27
CA THR A 97 3.38 32.07 -2.98
C THR A 97 4.17 31.09 -2.12
N LEU A 98 5.25 30.51 -2.66
CA LEU A 98 6.12 29.59 -1.96
C LEU A 98 6.86 30.28 -0.81
N VAL A 99 6.83 29.67 0.38
CA VAL A 99 7.66 30.07 1.52
C VAL A 99 8.65 28.98 1.90
N PRO A 100 9.79 29.31 2.56
CA PRO A 100 10.82 28.32 2.92
C PRO A 100 10.30 27.14 3.76
N GLU A 101 9.30 27.36 4.61
CA GLU A 101 8.69 26.31 5.43
C GLU A 101 7.98 25.25 4.59
N ASP A 102 7.49 25.61 3.41
CA ASP A 102 6.83 24.69 2.49
C ASP A 102 7.84 23.72 1.86
N GLU A 103 9.10 24.13 1.67
CA GLU A 103 10.15 23.28 1.10
C GLU A 103 10.76 22.33 2.13
N LEU A 104 10.75 22.71 3.41
CA LEU A 104 11.32 21.92 4.51
C LEU A 104 10.75 20.49 4.55
N ILE A 105 9.49 20.33 4.13
CA ILE A 105 8.85 19.01 4.10
C ILE A 105 9.58 18.04 3.17
N LEU A 106 10.14 18.49 2.05
CA LEU A 106 10.83 17.63 1.09
C LEU A 106 11.98 16.86 1.77
N HIS A 107 12.76 17.55 2.60
CA HIS A 107 13.86 16.95 3.36
C HIS A 107 13.37 15.86 4.32
N GLN A 108 12.19 16.04 4.92
CA GLN A 108 11.58 15.09 5.85
C GLN A 108 10.98 13.87 5.13
N LEU A 109 10.70 13.97 3.83
CA LEU A 109 10.15 12.88 3.02
C LEU A 109 11.21 11.93 2.46
N VAL A 110 12.51 12.31 2.46
CA VAL A 110 13.59 11.48 1.90
C VAL A 110 13.63 10.08 2.51
N GLN A 111 13.73 9.96 3.85
CA GLN A 111 13.77 8.66 4.51
C GLN A 111 12.48 7.85 4.29
N PRO A 112 11.26 8.41 4.50
CA PRO A 112 10.01 7.73 4.19
C PRO A 112 9.94 7.16 2.77
N ILE A 113 10.37 7.90 1.75
CA ILE A 113 10.36 7.44 0.35
C ILE A 113 11.38 6.33 0.12
N MET A 114 12.56 6.44 0.73
CA MET A 114 13.57 5.38 0.65
C MET A 114 13.09 4.09 1.32
N ASP A 115 12.32 4.19 2.41
CA ASP A 115 11.78 3.07 3.18
C ASP A 115 10.71 2.26 2.45
N LEU A 116 10.06 2.82 1.43
CA LEU A 116 9.03 2.11 0.64
C LEU A 116 9.58 0.86 -0.06
N ASN A 117 10.90 0.77 -0.28
CA ASN A 117 11.54 -0.29 -1.07
C ASN A 117 10.88 -0.54 -2.45
N ARG A 118 10.44 0.55 -3.10
CA ARG A 118 9.87 0.59 -4.46
C ARG A 118 10.61 1.64 -5.29
N ASN A 119 10.43 1.66 -6.61
CA ASN A 119 10.95 2.70 -7.51
C ASN A 119 10.17 4.03 -7.40
N ALA A 120 10.08 4.56 -6.17
CA ALA A 120 9.45 5.83 -5.86
C ALA A 120 10.51 6.95 -5.82
N TYR A 121 10.16 8.09 -6.42
CA TYR A 121 10.98 9.30 -6.55
C TYR A 121 10.18 10.52 -6.10
N ILE A 122 10.88 11.56 -5.66
CA ILE A 122 10.28 12.87 -5.39
C ILE A 122 10.92 13.92 -6.29
N TYR A 123 10.11 14.79 -6.85
CA TYR A 123 10.53 15.88 -7.72
C TYR A 123 9.89 17.18 -7.25
N LYS A 124 10.49 18.29 -7.62
CA LYS A 124 9.98 19.64 -7.39
C LYS A 124 9.81 20.34 -8.73
N SER A 125 8.70 21.07 -8.89
CA SER A 125 8.38 21.77 -10.13
C SER A 125 7.49 22.99 -9.90
N SER A 126 7.73 24.04 -10.69
CA SER A 126 6.93 25.24 -10.82
C SER A 126 6.13 25.32 -12.13
N ASP A 127 6.16 24.27 -12.96
CA ASP A 127 5.38 24.15 -14.19
C ASP A 127 3.88 23.84 -13.91
N THR A 128 3.24 24.62 -13.02
CA THR A 128 1.89 24.37 -12.47
C THR A 128 0.85 24.08 -13.56
N GLU A 129 0.69 25.01 -14.50
CA GLU A 129 -0.31 24.91 -15.56
C GLU A 129 -0.10 23.69 -16.47
N LYS A 130 1.16 23.36 -16.81
CA LYS A 130 1.47 22.23 -17.69
C LYS A 130 1.13 20.90 -17.03
N PHE A 131 1.42 20.76 -15.74
CA PHE A 131 1.09 19.56 -14.98
C PHE A 131 -0.42 19.42 -14.76
N LEU A 132 -1.13 20.50 -14.47
CA LEU A 132 -2.60 20.47 -14.36
C LEU A 132 -3.28 20.11 -15.69
N ARG A 133 -2.81 20.67 -16.81
CA ARG A 133 -3.30 20.28 -18.15
C ARG A 133 -2.99 18.82 -18.47
N LEU A 134 -1.81 18.31 -18.07
CA LEU A 134 -1.45 16.90 -18.27
C LEU A 134 -2.45 15.98 -17.56
N ILE A 135 -2.71 16.20 -16.27
CA ILE A 135 -3.58 15.29 -15.51
C ILE A 135 -5.01 15.29 -16.05
N GLU A 136 -5.51 16.44 -16.52
CA GLU A 136 -6.82 16.55 -17.16
C GLU A 136 -6.87 15.80 -18.50
N GLN A 137 -5.84 15.95 -19.33
CA GLN A 137 -5.72 15.22 -20.60
C GLN A 137 -5.65 13.71 -20.39
N ARG A 138 -4.91 13.25 -19.39
CA ARG A 138 -4.81 11.82 -19.07
C ARG A 138 -6.14 11.26 -18.60
N GLU A 139 -6.84 11.97 -17.72
CA GLU A 139 -8.16 11.55 -17.25
C GLU A 139 -9.17 11.52 -18.42
N THR A 140 -9.10 12.49 -19.32
CA THR A 140 -9.95 12.53 -20.53
C THR A 140 -9.68 11.32 -21.43
N GLU A 141 -8.41 11.00 -21.70
CA GLU A 141 -8.03 9.81 -22.49
C GLU A 141 -8.46 8.51 -21.79
N LEU A 142 -8.35 8.47 -20.46
CA LEU A 142 -8.78 7.32 -19.66
C LEU A 142 -10.28 7.06 -19.85
N THR A 143 -11.12 8.06 -19.60
CA THR A 143 -12.58 7.88 -19.61
C THR A 143 -13.17 7.79 -21.00
N ASN A 144 -12.72 8.65 -21.93
CA ASN A 144 -13.37 8.76 -23.23
C ASN A 144 -12.93 7.64 -24.18
N LYS A 145 -11.75 7.07 -23.98
CA LYS A 145 -11.16 6.09 -24.89
C LYS A 145 -10.76 4.81 -24.18
N TYR A 146 -9.81 4.85 -23.25
CA TYR A 146 -9.17 3.63 -22.73
C TYR A 146 -10.17 2.70 -22.02
N LEU A 147 -11.01 3.22 -21.13
CA LEU A 147 -12.04 2.43 -20.43
C LEU A 147 -13.20 2.00 -21.32
N ASN A 148 -13.42 2.72 -22.43
CA ASN A 148 -14.46 2.41 -23.40
C ASN A 148 -14.06 1.30 -24.39
N GLU A 149 -12.83 0.77 -24.35
CA GLU A 149 -12.38 -0.29 -25.27
C GLU A 149 -13.15 -1.62 -25.10
N TYR A 150 -13.74 -1.84 -23.93
CA TYR A 150 -14.56 -3.03 -23.64
C TYR A 150 -16.06 -2.72 -23.58
N VAL A 151 -16.50 -1.48 -23.79
CA VAL A 151 -17.93 -1.14 -23.77
C VAL A 151 -18.58 -1.66 -25.05
N GLU A 152 -19.68 -2.41 -24.92
CA GLU A 152 -20.34 -3.06 -26.06
C GLU A 152 -21.10 -2.05 -26.94
N GLU A 153 -21.34 -2.43 -28.19
CA GLU A 153 -22.11 -1.59 -29.12
C GLU A 153 -23.56 -1.47 -28.63
N GLY A 154 -23.98 -0.24 -28.31
CA GLY A 154 -25.30 0.04 -27.72
C GLY A 154 -25.28 0.33 -26.22
N GLU A 155 -24.17 0.08 -25.52
CA GLU A 155 -23.97 0.51 -24.14
C GLU A 155 -23.57 2.00 -24.06
N GLU A 156 -23.93 2.65 -22.95
CA GLU A 156 -23.55 4.05 -22.71
C GLU A 156 -22.04 4.14 -22.46
N LYS A 157 -21.34 4.85 -23.36
CA LYS A 157 -19.90 5.09 -23.25
C LYS A 157 -19.62 6.05 -22.10
N LEU A 158 -18.59 5.74 -21.32
CA LEU A 158 -18.06 6.64 -20.30
C LEU A 158 -17.58 7.95 -20.95
N GLN A 159 -17.90 9.06 -20.29
CA GLN A 159 -17.46 10.39 -20.69
C GLN A 159 -16.75 11.06 -19.51
N PHE A 160 -15.83 11.95 -19.85
CA PHE A 160 -15.11 12.77 -18.89
C PHE A 160 -16.10 13.61 -18.07
N ASP A 161 -16.13 13.36 -16.75
CA ASP A 161 -16.90 14.14 -15.79
C ASP A 161 -16.00 15.20 -15.14
N LYS A 162 -16.20 16.46 -15.56
CA LYS A 162 -15.46 17.59 -15.02
C LYS A 162 -15.70 17.77 -13.51
N GLY A 163 -16.91 17.51 -13.03
CA GLY A 163 -17.24 17.62 -11.61
C GLY A 163 -16.51 16.57 -10.76
N LEU A 164 -16.41 15.33 -11.25
CA LEU A 164 -15.58 14.28 -10.65
C LEU A 164 -14.10 14.68 -10.65
N PHE A 165 -13.58 15.14 -11.79
CA PHE A 165 -12.19 15.55 -11.93
C PHE A 165 -11.83 16.69 -10.97
N ASP A 166 -12.63 17.76 -10.95
CA ASP A 166 -12.41 18.90 -10.06
C ASP A 166 -12.54 18.48 -8.59
N ALA A 167 -13.51 17.62 -8.25
CA ALA A 167 -13.68 17.13 -6.89
C ALA A 167 -12.50 16.31 -6.38
N LYS A 168 -11.71 15.67 -7.27
CA LYS A 168 -10.48 14.91 -6.94
C LYS A 168 -9.24 15.79 -6.91
N THR A 169 -9.13 16.75 -7.82
CA THR A 169 -7.90 17.52 -8.07
C THR A 169 -7.86 18.86 -7.35
N LEU A 170 -8.98 19.37 -6.86
CA LEU A 170 -9.05 20.65 -6.13
C LEU A 170 -8.13 20.62 -4.89
N SER A 171 -7.04 21.38 -4.97
CA SER A 171 -6.04 21.52 -3.91
C SER A 171 -5.45 22.93 -3.91
N THR A 172 -5.00 23.40 -2.75
CA THR A 172 -4.16 24.61 -2.64
C THR A 172 -2.71 24.32 -3.04
N PHE A 173 -1.97 25.37 -3.41
CA PHE A 173 -0.51 25.30 -3.58
C PHE A 173 0.23 25.54 -2.24
N PRO A 174 1.42 24.93 -2.04
CA PRO A 174 1.99 23.87 -2.87
C PRO A 174 1.09 22.62 -2.88
N MET A 175 1.19 21.75 -3.89
CA MET A 175 0.39 20.52 -3.97
C MET A 175 1.31 19.33 -4.22
N MET A 176 0.90 18.15 -3.73
CA MET A 176 1.58 16.89 -4.02
C MET A 176 0.78 16.12 -5.07
N LEU A 177 1.41 15.85 -6.21
CA LEU A 177 0.86 15.05 -7.30
C LEU A 177 1.59 13.70 -7.37
N CYS A 178 0.86 12.61 -7.60
CA CYS A 178 1.44 11.31 -7.89
C CYS A 178 1.22 10.97 -9.37
N ILE A 179 2.30 10.67 -10.09
CA ILE A 179 2.24 10.14 -11.46
C ILE A 179 3.00 8.82 -11.48
N LYS A 180 2.41 7.79 -12.09
CA LYS A 180 3.06 6.48 -12.24
C LYS A 180 3.25 6.14 -13.70
N GLU A 181 4.28 5.34 -13.98
CA GLU A 181 4.41 4.72 -15.29
C GLU A 181 3.20 3.80 -15.56
N ASN A 182 2.80 3.73 -16.83
CA ASN A 182 1.73 2.86 -17.32
C ASN A 182 0.35 3.07 -16.68
N THR A 183 0.03 4.26 -16.15
CA THR A 183 -1.32 4.59 -15.68
C THR A 183 -1.71 6.01 -16.05
N LEU A 184 -2.94 6.22 -16.51
CA LEU A 184 -3.48 7.55 -16.80
C LEU A 184 -3.95 8.25 -15.52
N LEU A 185 -4.24 7.51 -14.46
CA LEU A 185 -4.66 8.06 -13.17
C LEU A 185 -3.53 8.83 -12.49
N SER A 186 -3.84 10.02 -12.00
CA SER A 186 -2.87 10.91 -11.36
C SER A 186 -3.39 11.43 -10.02
N PRO A 187 -3.26 10.66 -8.92
CA PRO A 187 -3.78 11.05 -7.62
C PRO A 187 -3.19 12.37 -7.15
N VAL A 188 -4.04 13.26 -6.62
CA VAL A 188 -3.67 14.56 -6.06
C VAL A 188 -3.91 14.55 -4.56
N TYR A 189 -2.94 15.00 -3.77
CA TYR A 189 -3.18 15.25 -2.36
C TYR A 189 -4.05 16.49 -2.18
N GLN A 190 -5.27 16.27 -1.72
CA GLN A 190 -6.22 17.36 -1.49
C GLN A 190 -5.86 18.14 -0.23
N SER A 191 -5.38 19.38 -0.42
CA SER A 191 -5.14 20.35 0.64
C SER A 191 -6.11 21.53 0.49
N PHE A 192 -6.66 22.01 1.62
CA PHE A 192 -7.51 23.22 1.62
C PHE A 192 -6.77 24.43 2.20
N SER A 193 -5.51 24.24 2.58
CA SER A 193 -4.60 25.27 3.05
C SER A 193 -3.16 24.77 2.92
N SER A 194 -2.20 25.70 2.81
CA SER A 194 -0.76 25.38 2.86
C SER A 194 -0.36 24.67 4.16
N ARG A 195 -1.10 24.86 5.26
CA ARG A 195 -0.88 24.13 6.52
C ARG A 195 -1.10 22.62 6.39
N ASP A 196 -2.03 22.18 5.54
CA ASP A 196 -2.27 20.75 5.30
C ASP A 196 -1.11 20.08 4.56
N MET A 197 -0.34 20.86 3.79
CA MET A 197 0.88 20.39 3.14
C MET A 197 2.06 20.33 4.08
N ARG A 198 2.07 21.13 5.16
CA ARG A 198 3.11 21.08 6.20
C ARG A 198 2.91 19.93 7.19
N ASP A 199 1.78 19.22 7.11
CA ASP A 199 1.49 18.04 7.92
C ASP A 199 2.18 16.81 7.32
N ILE A 200 3.40 16.54 7.81
CA ILE A 200 4.27 15.45 7.37
C ILE A 200 3.54 14.10 7.42
N GLY A 201 2.76 13.85 8.47
CA GLY A 201 2.05 12.59 8.65
C GLY A 201 1.04 12.34 7.52
N LYS A 202 0.26 13.36 7.16
CA LYS A 202 -0.70 13.27 6.06
C LYS A 202 -0.02 13.08 4.70
N ILE A 203 1.08 13.78 4.43
CA ILE A 203 1.82 13.64 3.17
C ILE A 203 2.48 12.26 3.08
N ILE A 204 3.07 11.76 4.16
CA ILE A 204 3.62 10.39 4.21
C ILE A 204 2.51 9.36 3.96
N ASN A 205 1.32 9.53 4.54
CA ASN A 205 0.19 8.64 4.30
C ASN A 205 -0.23 8.67 2.83
N PHE A 206 -0.38 9.87 2.25
CA PHE A 206 -0.65 10.00 0.81
C PHE A 206 0.38 9.29 -0.06
N ILE A 207 1.67 9.46 0.26
CA ILE A 207 2.76 8.80 -0.47
C ILE A 207 2.65 7.28 -0.33
N LYS A 208 2.51 6.74 0.89
CA LYS A 208 2.38 5.29 1.13
C LYS A 208 1.15 4.70 0.45
N THR A 209 0.03 5.41 0.44
CA THR A 209 -1.21 4.98 -0.23
C THR A 209 -1.05 4.96 -1.76
N ASN A 210 -0.18 5.79 -2.33
CA ASN A 210 -0.04 5.89 -3.78
C ASN A 210 1.28 5.34 -4.34
N ALA A 211 2.18 4.85 -3.48
CA ALA A 211 3.50 4.34 -3.86
C ALA A 211 3.49 3.02 -4.62
N ASP A 212 2.39 2.25 -4.57
CA ASP A 212 2.28 1.01 -5.31
C ASP A 212 2.25 1.33 -6.82
N PRO A 213 3.09 0.68 -7.64
CA PRO A 213 3.04 0.85 -9.09
C PRO A 213 1.73 0.28 -9.65
N THR A 214 1.47 0.53 -10.92
CA THR A 214 0.27 0.04 -11.61
C THR A 214 0.15 -1.48 -11.54
N TYR A 215 1.27 -2.19 -11.73
CA TYR A 215 1.40 -3.61 -11.44
C TYR A 215 2.83 -3.90 -10.94
N GLU A 216 3.00 -4.99 -10.20
CA GLU A 216 4.32 -5.47 -9.76
C GLU A 216 4.41 -7.00 -9.79
N GLU A 217 5.63 -7.53 -9.94
CA GLU A 217 5.88 -8.95 -9.73
C GLU A 217 5.68 -9.28 -8.25
N LEU A 218 4.85 -10.27 -7.95
CA LEU A 218 4.71 -10.82 -6.62
C LEU A 218 5.72 -11.97 -6.43
N ASN A 219 6.80 -11.67 -5.72
CA ASN A 219 7.88 -12.60 -5.41
C ASN A 219 8.23 -12.54 -3.90
N LEU A 220 9.24 -13.30 -3.46
CA LEU A 220 9.66 -13.33 -2.04
C LEU A 220 10.07 -11.95 -1.49
N TYR A 221 10.47 -11.01 -2.35
CA TYR A 221 10.94 -9.69 -1.97
C TYR A 221 9.84 -8.62 -1.96
N SER A 222 8.83 -8.74 -2.83
CA SER A 222 7.67 -7.81 -2.92
C SER A 222 6.47 -8.28 -2.10
N LYS A 223 6.42 -9.56 -1.69
CA LYS A 223 5.30 -10.12 -0.90
C LYS A 223 4.94 -9.29 0.33
N LYS A 224 5.93 -8.81 1.09
CA LYS A 224 5.66 -8.06 2.33
C LYS A 224 5.10 -6.66 2.08
N GLN A 225 5.31 -6.13 0.88
CA GLN A 225 4.79 -4.84 0.44
C GLN A 225 3.35 -5.02 -0.08
N VAL A 226 3.10 -6.07 -0.87
CA VAL A 226 1.76 -6.41 -1.36
C VAL A 226 0.86 -6.87 -0.21
N PHE A 227 1.34 -7.78 0.63
CA PHE A 227 0.61 -8.35 1.78
C PHE A 227 1.34 -8.01 3.09
N PRO A 228 1.14 -6.79 3.64
CA PRO A 228 1.82 -6.38 4.85
C PRO A 228 1.30 -7.14 6.07
N THR A 229 2.23 -7.55 6.94
CA THR A 229 1.91 -8.32 8.16
C THR A 229 1.25 -7.50 9.27
N LYS A 230 1.30 -6.16 9.18
CA LYS A 230 0.72 -5.25 10.15
C LYS A 230 -0.30 -4.38 9.44
N PHE A 231 -1.52 -4.36 9.96
CA PHE A 231 -2.57 -3.47 9.51
C PHE A 231 -2.32 -2.05 10.06
N ASP A 232 -2.41 -1.04 9.20
CA ASP A 232 -2.30 0.38 9.56
C ASP A 232 -3.50 1.12 8.97
N SER A 233 -4.49 1.42 9.82
CA SER A 233 -5.76 2.04 9.43
C SER A 233 -5.62 3.42 8.79
N ASN A 234 -4.45 4.05 8.86
CA ASN A 234 -4.21 5.34 8.20
C ASN A 234 -3.95 5.21 6.70
N ILE A 235 -3.50 4.04 6.26
CA ILE A 235 -3.10 3.78 4.87
C ILE A 235 -3.79 2.54 4.28
N HIS A 236 -4.44 1.73 5.14
CA HIS A 236 -5.07 0.47 4.78
C HIS A 236 -6.53 0.35 5.19
N ASP A 237 -7.27 -0.43 4.42
CA ASP A 237 -8.65 -0.82 4.69
C ASP A 237 -8.88 -2.33 4.52
N TYR A 238 -9.81 -2.93 5.27
CA TYR A 238 -10.11 -4.37 5.16
C TYR A 238 -10.78 -4.75 3.84
N THR A 239 -11.37 -3.79 3.13
CA THR A 239 -11.99 -4.00 1.81
C THR A 239 -10.97 -4.14 0.68
N GLU A 240 -9.67 -3.89 0.95
CA GLU A 240 -8.60 -3.97 -0.05
C GLU A 240 -8.45 -5.34 -0.69
N LYS A 241 -8.25 -5.36 -2.00
CA LYS A 241 -8.13 -6.58 -2.81
C LYS A 241 -6.87 -6.55 -3.68
N VAL A 242 -6.37 -7.74 -4.00
CA VAL A 242 -5.22 -7.95 -4.87
C VAL A 242 -5.62 -8.90 -5.99
N VAL A 243 -5.49 -8.46 -7.24
CA VAL A 243 -5.62 -9.33 -8.42
C VAL A 243 -4.26 -9.95 -8.69
N VAL A 244 -4.20 -11.28 -8.70
CA VAL A 244 -2.99 -12.04 -8.95
C VAL A 244 -3.13 -12.74 -10.30
N ALA A 245 -2.37 -12.28 -11.30
CA ALA A 245 -2.30 -12.91 -12.61
C ALA A 245 -1.08 -13.83 -12.73
N ILE A 246 -1.18 -14.86 -13.57
CA ILE A 246 -0.11 -15.83 -13.82
C ILE A 246 0.42 -15.63 -15.22
N LEU A 247 1.70 -15.27 -15.32
CA LEU A 247 2.38 -14.98 -16.57
C LEU A 247 3.51 -15.99 -16.82
N ASP A 248 3.88 -16.16 -18.08
CA ASP A 248 5.06 -16.94 -18.48
C ASP A 248 6.30 -16.05 -18.43
N ASP A 249 7.36 -16.52 -17.78
CA ASP A 249 8.67 -15.86 -17.76
C ASP A 249 9.50 -16.14 -19.02
N ASN A 250 9.07 -17.09 -19.86
CA ASN A 250 9.78 -17.50 -21.08
C ASN A 250 9.20 -16.88 -22.36
N ASP A 251 7.99 -16.33 -22.31
CA ASP A 251 7.35 -15.65 -23.45
C ASP A 251 7.10 -14.16 -23.16
N TYR A 252 8.12 -13.35 -23.48
CA TYR A 252 8.05 -11.89 -23.32
C TYR A 252 6.95 -11.25 -24.17
N THR A 253 6.63 -11.81 -25.34
CA THR A 253 5.64 -11.21 -26.25
C THR A 253 4.24 -11.36 -25.66
N ASP A 254 3.91 -12.54 -25.18
CA ASP A 254 2.66 -12.82 -24.48
C ASP A 254 2.57 -12.05 -23.15
N MET A 255 3.68 -11.97 -22.40
CA MET A 255 3.76 -11.20 -21.16
C MET A 255 3.44 -9.70 -21.39
N PHE A 256 3.95 -9.11 -22.48
CA PHE A 256 3.65 -7.72 -22.85
C PHE A 256 2.17 -7.52 -23.19
N LYS A 257 1.57 -8.41 -23.97
CA LYS A 257 0.12 -8.38 -24.24
C LYS A 257 -0.69 -8.50 -22.96
N LYS A 258 -0.28 -9.39 -22.06
CA LYS A 258 -0.98 -9.62 -20.78
C LYS A 258 -0.84 -8.47 -19.78
N SER A 259 0.24 -7.70 -19.87
CA SER A 259 0.44 -6.50 -19.05
C SER A 259 -0.60 -5.41 -19.34
N TYR A 260 -1.11 -5.35 -20.58
CA TYR A 260 -2.18 -4.45 -20.95
C TYR A 260 -3.45 -4.78 -20.14
N TYR A 261 -3.85 -6.05 -20.04
CA TYR A 261 -5.05 -6.44 -19.27
C TYR A 261 -4.91 -6.12 -17.79
N LEU A 262 -3.74 -6.35 -17.19
CA LEU A 262 -3.46 -5.95 -15.81
C LEU A 262 -3.59 -4.44 -15.58
N THR A 263 -3.09 -3.66 -16.54
CA THR A 263 -3.16 -2.20 -16.53
C THR A 263 -4.60 -1.71 -16.70
N PHE A 264 -5.37 -2.38 -17.57
CA PHE A 264 -6.77 -2.11 -17.80
C PHE A 264 -7.60 -2.38 -16.55
N ILE A 265 -7.50 -3.58 -15.98
CA ILE A 265 -8.20 -3.97 -14.73
C ILE A 265 -7.88 -2.98 -13.60
N ASN A 266 -6.60 -2.61 -13.42
CA ASN A 266 -6.19 -1.67 -12.38
C ASN A 266 -6.87 -0.31 -12.52
N GLN A 267 -6.87 0.25 -13.74
CA GLN A 267 -7.43 1.57 -13.98
C GLN A 267 -8.95 1.58 -13.93
N SER A 268 -9.61 0.56 -14.50
CA SER A 268 -11.07 0.41 -14.44
C SER A 268 -11.56 0.38 -12.99
N LEU A 269 -10.93 -0.42 -12.13
CA LEU A 269 -11.33 -0.54 -10.73
C LEU A 269 -11.07 0.71 -9.91
N ASN A 270 -9.94 1.39 -10.15
CA ASN A 270 -9.67 2.66 -9.48
C ASN A 270 -10.65 3.75 -9.94
N TYR A 271 -11.03 3.79 -11.22
CA TYR A 271 -12.04 4.70 -11.73
C TYR A 271 -13.43 4.43 -11.13
N VAL A 272 -13.87 3.17 -11.08
CA VAL A 272 -15.16 2.80 -10.46
C VAL A 272 -15.20 3.21 -8.98
N LYS A 273 -14.10 2.97 -8.24
CA LYS A 273 -13.94 3.43 -6.86
C LYS A 273 -14.08 4.95 -6.75
N GLU A 274 -13.43 5.72 -7.63
CA GLU A 274 -13.51 7.17 -7.64
C GLU A 274 -14.92 7.69 -7.94
N VAL A 275 -15.63 7.07 -8.89
CA VAL A 275 -17.04 7.37 -9.18
C VAL A 275 -17.92 7.09 -7.96
N PHE A 276 -17.71 5.96 -7.28
CA PHE A 276 -18.43 5.63 -6.05
C PHE A 276 -18.18 6.66 -4.94
N GLN A 277 -16.91 7.02 -4.70
CA GLN A 277 -16.52 8.05 -3.73
C GLN A 277 -17.15 9.42 -4.08
N TYR A 278 -17.21 9.78 -5.35
CA TYR A 278 -17.84 11.01 -5.79
C TYR A 278 -19.36 11.02 -5.59
N LYS A 279 -20.06 9.92 -5.92
CA LYS A 279 -21.49 9.77 -5.62
C LYS A 279 -21.76 9.92 -4.12
N ASN A 280 -20.93 9.34 -3.27
CA ASN A 280 -21.02 9.50 -1.82
C ASN A 280 -20.78 10.94 -1.37
N LEU A 281 -19.82 11.66 -1.99
CA LEU A 281 -19.59 13.07 -1.73
C LEU A 281 -20.82 13.92 -2.10
N LEU A 282 -21.44 13.67 -3.26
CA LEU A 282 -22.65 14.37 -3.69
C LEU A 282 -23.83 14.10 -2.74
N ALA A 283 -24.03 12.85 -2.32
CA ALA A 283 -25.06 12.49 -1.34
C ALA A 283 -24.85 13.22 0.01
N LYS A 284 -23.62 13.23 0.52
CA LYS A 284 -23.27 13.97 1.76
C LYS A 284 -23.48 15.48 1.61
N ARG A 285 -23.17 16.06 0.45
CA ARG A 285 -23.43 17.48 0.15
C ARG A 285 -24.93 17.76 0.14
N LYS A 286 -25.72 16.94 -0.54
CA LYS A 286 -27.17 17.08 -0.62
C LYS A 286 -27.81 17.08 0.77
N LEU A 287 -27.51 16.08 1.60
CA LEU A 287 -28.01 16.00 2.97
C LEU A 287 -27.63 17.23 3.82
N LYS A 288 -26.42 17.77 3.62
CA LYS A 288 -25.98 18.99 4.30
C LYS A 288 -26.80 20.21 3.86
N TYR A 289 -27.08 20.37 2.57
CA TYR A 289 -27.91 21.47 2.07
C TYR A 289 -29.36 21.36 2.55
N GLU A 290 -29.94 20.16 2.53
CA GLU A 290 -31.27 19.89 3.10
C GLU A 290 -31.33 20.21 4.61
N GLU A 291 -30.27 19.89 5.36
CA GLU A 291 -30.16 20.27 6.78
C GLU A 291 -30.16 21.79 6.94
N VAL A 292 -29.43 22.52 6.09
CA VAL A 292 -29.32 23.98 6.10
C VAL A 292 -30.67 24.64 5.81
N GLU A 293 -31.42 24.15 4.83
CA GLU A 293 -32.75 24.66 4.49
C GLU A 293 -33.77 24.42 5.60
N ARG A 294 -33.66 23.28 6.30
CA ARG A 294 -34.55 22.94 7.41
C ARG A 294 -34.33 23.78 8.66
N VAL A 295 -33.12 24.34 8.85
CA VAL A 295 -32.78 25.09 10.06
C VAL A 295 -32.81 26.60 9.81
N GLY A 296 -33.37 27.37 10.75
CA GLY A 296 -33.41 28.83 10.63
C GLY A 296 -32.02 29.49 10.50
N PRO A 297 -31.93 30.77 10.09
CA PRO A 297 -30.70 31.42 9.62
C PRO A 297 -29.49 31.32 10.57
N ARG A 298 -29.71 31.38 11.89
CA ARG A 298 -28.63 31.24 12.89
C ARG A 298 -28.04 29.83 12.97
N ARG A 299 -28.84 28.80 12.69
CA ARG A 299 -28.41 27.38 12.71
C ARG A 299 -27.87 26.94 11.34
N ALA A 300 -28.32 27.56 10.27
CA ALA A 300 -27.85 27.34 8.90
C ALA A 300 -26.33 27.55 8.78
N LEU A 301 -25.80 28.61 9.39
CA LEU A 301 -24.36 28.89 9.40
C LEU A 301 -23.54 27.77 10.08
N LYS A 302 -24.07 27.17 11.17
CA LYS A 302 -23.40 26.08 11.87
C LYS A 302 -23.41 24.80 11.02
N ALA A 303 -24.53 24.50 10.36
CA ALA A 303 -24.64 23.37 9.43
C ALA A 303 -23.69 23.54 8.23
N LEU A 304 -23.59 24.74 7.65
CA LEU A 304 -22.64 25.04 6.56
C LEU A 304 -21.18 24.89 6.97
N LYS A 305 -20.84 25.19 8.23
CA LYS A 305 -19.49 25.01 8.78
C LYS A 305 -19.12 23.55 9.05
N LYS A 306 -20.09 22.62 9.08
CA LYS A 306 -19.80 21.19 9.27
C LYS A 306 -18.96 20.70 8.10
N LYS A 307 -17.75 20.21 8.40
CA LYS A 307 -16.84 19.65 7.39
C LYS A 307 -17.47 18.37 6.84
N ILE A 308 -17.44 18.23 5.51
CA ILE A 308 -17.69 16.95 4.86
C ILE A 308 -16.35 16.22 4.83
N ASP A 309 -16.30 15.01 5.37
CA ASP A 309 -15.06 14.23 5.38
C ASP A 309 -14.52 14.04 3.97
N ASN A 310 -13.19 14.04 3.84
CA ASN A 310 -12.52 13.94 2.55
C ASN A 310 -12.68 12.52 1.99
N VAL A 311 -13.66 12.34 1.10
CA VAL A 311 -14.07 11.03 0.58
C VAL A 311 -13.00 10.38 -0.30
N PHE A 312 -12.11 11.17 -0.92
CA PHE A 312 -11.01 10.66 -1.75
C PHE A 312 -9.74 10.35 -0.95
N LYS A 313 -9.72 10.56 0.37
CA LYS A 313 -8.57 10.23 1.23
C LYS A 313 -8.65 8.83 1.84
N THR A 314 -9.78 8.13 1.72
CA THR A 314 -9.95 6.82 2.34
C THR A 314 -9.33 5.71 1.48
N PRO A 315 -8.61 4.74 2.07
CA PRO A 315 -8.05 3.59 1.37
C PRO A 315 -9.10 2.53 0.97
N GLU A 316 -10.38 2.80 1.24
CA GLU A 316 -11.52 1.92 0.94
C GLU A 316 -11.52 1.45 -0.52
N TYR A 317 -11.81 0.16 -0.70
CA TYR A 317 -11.96 -0.53 -1.99
C TYR A 317 -10.73 -0.40 -2.91
N ARG A 318 -9.55 -0.15 -2.35
CA ARG A 318 -8.32 -0.11 -3.13
C ARG A 318 -8.00 -1.49 -3.69
N VAL A 319 -7.63 -1.51 -4.95
CA VAL A 319 -7.21 -2.70 -5.68
C VAL A 319 -5.76 -2.54 -6.14
N SER A 320 -4.94 -3.53 -5.84
CA SER A 320 -3.60 -3.69 -6.41
C SER A 320 -3.61 -4.84 -7.40
N THR A 321 -2.87 -4.70 -8.50
CA THR A 321 -2.71 -5.79 -9.48
C THR A 321 -1.26 -6.27 -9.45
N VAL A 322 -1.06 -7.57 -9.43
CA VAL A 322 0.27 -8.19 -9.37
C VAL A 322 0.32 -9.38 -10.32
N TYR A 323 1.52 -9.75 -10.74
CA TYR A 323 1.73 -10.96 -11.51
C TYR A 323 2.69 -11.92 -10.80
N MET A 324 2.51 -13.21 -11.04
CA MET A 324 3.41 -14.27 -10.62
C MET A 324 3.87 -15.04 -11.85
N THR A 325 5.13 -15.45 -11.85
CA THR A 325 5.62 -16.45 -12.79
C THR A 325 5.14 -17.84 -12.36
N ARG A 326 5.14 -18.81 -13.29
CA ARG A 326 4.83 -20.21 -12.95
C ARG A 326 5.74 -20.77 -11.86
N THR A 327 7.02 -20.41 -11.89
CA THR A 327 8.00 -20.78 -10.87
C THR A 327 7.61 -20.22 -9.50
N THR A 328 7.24 -18.94 -9.44
CA THR A 328 6.83 -18.27 -8.19
C THR A 328 5.48 -18.76 -7.67
N LEU A 329 4.56 -19.12 -8.56
CA LEU A 329 3.27 -19.72 -8.21
C LEU A 329 3.44 -21.03 -7.44
N LEU A 330 4.37 -21.90 -7.84
CA LEU A 330 4.63 -23.15 -7.10
C LEU A 330 5.14 -22.88 -5.68
N PHE A 331 5.95 -21.84 -5.48
CA PHE A 331 6.39 -21.43 -4.15
C PHE A 331 5.29 -20.72 -3.34
N SER A 332 4.28 -20.16 -4.02
CA SER A 332 3.19 -19.42 -3.39
C SER A 332 2.22 -20.31 -2.61
N GLN A 333 2.22 -21.64 -2.84
CA GLN A 333 1.49 -22.58 -2.00
C GLN A 333 1.85 -22.43 -0.51
N LYS A 334 3.09 -22.03 -0.20
CA LYS A 334 3.49 -21.76 1.19
C LYS A 334 2.86 -20.48 1.76
N TRP A 335 2.40 -19.58 0.90
CA TRP A 335 1.79 -18.31 1.26
C TRP A 335 0.27 -18.44 1.39
N TRP A 336 -0.32 -19.27 0.53
CA TRP A 336 -1.74 -19.58 0.51
C TRP A 336 -1.97 -21.09 0.42
N PRO A 337 -1.73 -21.85 1.50
CA PRO A 337 -1.75 -23.31 1.49
C PRO A 337 -3.08 -23.95 1.10
N TYR A 338 -4.16 -23.16 1.04
CA TYR A 338 -5.51 -23.60 0.74
C TYR A 338 -6.04 -23.11 -0.60
N ILE A 339 -5.30 -22.25 -1.31
CA ILE A 339 -5.56 -22.04 -2.72
C ILE A 339 -4.94 -23.24 -3.43
N ASP A 340 -5.73 -23.94 -4.24
CA ASP A 340 -5.20 -25.00 -5.09
C ASP A 340 -4.53 -24.36 -6.31
N VAL A 341 -3.26 -23.95 -6.16
CA VAL A 341 -2.50 -23.27 -7.22
C VAL A 341 -2.32 -24.15 -8.46
N SER A 342 -2.51 -25.46 -8.36
CA SER A 342 -2.38 -26.40 -9.48
C SER A 342 -3.48 -26.24 -10.53
N LYS A 343 -4.61 -25.64 -10.16
CA LYS A 343 -5.73 -25.35 -11.07
C LYS A 343 -5.46 -24.19 -12.01
N TYR A 344 -4.45 -23.37 -11.72
CA TYR A 344 -4.21 -22.13 -12.44
C TYR A 344 -3.03 -22.27 -13.40
N ASN A 345 -3.26 -21.82 -14.64
CA ASN A 345 -2.30 -21.85 -15.72
C ASN A 345 -1.86 -20.44 -16.11
N VAL A 346 -0.87 -20.36 -16.99
CA VAL A 346 -0.45 -19.10 -17.62
C VAL A 346 -1.64 -18.46 -18.34
N GLY A 347 -1.87 -17.17 -18.10
CA GLY A 347 -3.03 -16.43 -18.61
C GLY A 347 -4.24 -16.43 -17.67
N ASP A 348 -4.18 -17.18 -16.57
CA ASP A 348 -5.23 -17.16 -15.56
C ASP A 348 -4.98 -16.07 -14.49
N ALA A 349 -6.03 -15.72 -13.77
CA ALA A 349 -6.00 -14.82 -12.63
C ALA A 349 -6.93 -15.28 -11.50
N PHE A 350 -6.66 -14.78 -10.30
CA PHE A 350 -7.54 -14.90 -9.13
C PHE A 350 -7.47 -13.63 -8.28
N ILE A 351 -8.48 -13.44 -7.43
CA ILE A 351 -8.58 -12.28 -6.56
C ILE A 351 -8.37 -12.73 -5.12
N VAL A 352 -7.56 -11.99 -4.37
CA VAL A 352 -7.26 -12.25 -2.96
C VAL A 352 -7.62 -11.02 -2.14
N SER A 353 -8.27 -11.21 -1.00
CA SER A 353 -8.39 -10.11 -0.04
C SER A 353 -7.02 -9.81 0.55
N ARG A 354 -6.65 -8.53 0.62
CA ARG A 354 -5.33 -8.11 1.09
C ARG A 354 -5.15 -8.41 2.58
N PHE A 355 -6.21 -8.27 3.35
CA PHE A 355 -6.20 -8.40 4.81
C PHE A 355 -7.16 -9.44 5.36
N GLU A 356 -8.18 -9.82 4.57
CA GLU A 356 -9.09 -10.88 4.97
C GLU A 356 -8.66 -12.22 4.39
N ASN A 357 -9.20 -13.27 4.98
CA ASN A 357 -8.86 -14.64 4.66
C ASN A 357 -9.76 -15.18 3.53
N GLN A 358 -9.86 -14.43 2.43
CA GLN A 358 -10.82 -14.69 1.36
C GLN A 358 -10.17 -14.60 -0.03
N TYR A 359 -10.66 -15.41 -0.95
CA TYR A 359 -10.34 -15.33 -2.37
C TYR A 359 -11.58 -15.51 -3.24
N TRP A 360 -11.50 -15.03 -4.47
CA TRP A 360 -12.53 -15.20 -5.48
C TRP A 360 -11.91 -15.79 -6.74
N ASP A 361 -12.66 -16.71 -7.34
CA ASP A 361 -12.45 -17.31 -8.64
C ASP A 361 -13.81 -17.38 -9.38
N ASN A 362 -13.81 -17.80 -10.64
CA ASN A 362 -15.03 -17.97 -11.44
C ASN A 362 -15.73 -19.29 -11.07
N HIS A 363 -16.38 -19.32 -9.89
CA HIS A 363 -17.14 -20.46 -9.39
C HIS A 363 -16.35 -21.79 -9.37
N GLY A 364 -15.13 -21.75 -8.84
CA GLY A 364 -14.21 -22.90 -8.77
C GLY A 364 -13.33 -23.08 -10.01
N LYS A 365 -13.44 -22.20 -11.02
CA LYS A 365 -12.54 -22.11 -12.18
C LYS A 365 -11.71 -20.82 -12.12
N PRO A 366 -10.48 -20.80 -12.65
CA PRO A 366 -9.71 -19.57 -12.74
C PRO A 366 -10.38 -18.49 -13.59
N PHE A 367 -10.17 -17.21 -13.25
CA PHE A 367 -10.50 -16.13 -14.19
C PHE A 367 -9.52 -16.15 -15.35
N LYS A 368 -9.99 -15.77 -16.53
CA LYS A 368 -9.16 -15.54 -17.70
C LYS A 368 -8.75 -14.07 -17.75
N LEU A 369 -7.45 -13.81 -17.87
CA LEU A 369 -6.92 -12.45 -17.82
C LEU A 369 -7.36 -11.61 -19.04
N ASP A 370 -7.58 -12.28 -20.19
CA ASP A 370 -8.12 -11.71 -21.42
C ASP A 370 -9.64 -11.50 -21.39
N GLU A 371 -10.32 -11.89 -20.30
CA GLU A 371 -11.71 -11.56 -19.99
C GLU A 371 -11.80 -10.55 -18.81
N PRO A 372 -11.23 -9.34 -18.93
CA PRO A 372 -11.08 -8.43 -17.80
C PRO A 372 -12.41 -7.96 -17.20
N LYS A 373 -13.50 -7.91 -17.99
CA LYS A 373 -14.84 -7.54 -17.49
C LYS A 373 -15.27 -8.41 -16.31
N LEU A 374 -15.12 -9.72 -16.43
CA LEU A 374 -15.55 -10.67 -15.40
C LEU A 374 -14.80 -10.46 -14.08
N ILE A 375 -13.51 -10.15 -14.15
CA ILE A 375 -12.68 -9.82 -12.98
C ILE A 375 -13.17 -8.50 -12.35
N ILE A 376 -13.43 -7.48 -13.17
CA ILE A 376 -13.90 -6.17 -12.74
C ILE A 376 -15.27 -6.29 -12.04
N ASP A 377 -16.21 -7.00 -12.65
CA ASP A 377 -17.56 -7.19 -12.12
C ASP A 377 -17.54 -7.95 -10.80
N THR A 378 -16.76 -9.03 -10.70
CA THR A 378 -16.59 -9.78 -9.45
C THR A 378 -16.07 -8.89 -8.32
N ILE A 379 -15.08 -8.04 -8.60
CA ILE A 379 -14.51 -7.14 -7.59
C ILE A 379 -15.51 -6.06 -7.20
N ASN A 380 -16.26 -5.52 -8.15
CA ASN A 380 -17.31 -4.55 -7.89
C ASN A 380 -18.41 -5.15 -7.01
N GLU A 381 -18.85 -6.37 -7.30
CA GLU A 381 -19.81 -7.09 -6.45
C GLU A 381 -19.26 -7.36 -5.05
N ALA A 382 -17.98 -7.74 -4.95
CA ALA A 382 -17.33 -8.00 -3.67
C ALA A 382 -17.08 -6.71 -2.85
N ASN A 383 -16.91 -5.56 -3.51
CA ASN A 383 -16.74 -4.26 -2.85
C ASN A 383 -18.07 -3.63 -2.45
N PHE A 384 -19.06 -3.62 -3.35
CA PHE A 384 -20.26 -2.79 -3.21
C PHE A 384 -21.53 -3.59 -2.90
N ASN A 385 -21.58 -4.87 -3.26
CA ASN A 385 -22.77 -5.73 -3.11
C ASN A 385 -22.58 -6.87 -2.09
N GLY A 386 -21.40 -6.95 -1.45
CA GLY A 386 -21.13 -7.91 -0.38
C GLY A 386 -20.93 -9.35 -0.84
N LEU A 387 -20.50 -9.58 -2.10
CA LEU A 387 -20.14 -10.91 -2.58
C LEU A 387 -19.03 -11.51 -1.71
N LYS A 388 -19.36 -12.56 -0.95
CA LYS A 388 -18.42 -13.23 -0.06
C LYS A 388 -17.47 -14.13 -0.84
N GLY A 389 -16.18 -14.01 -0.59
CA GLY A 389 -15.18 -14.89 -1.16
C GLY A 389 -15.19 -16.27 -0.51
N MET A 390 -14.54 -17.22 -1.18
CA MET A 390 -14.20 -18.50 -0.58
C MET A 390 -13.19 -18.27 0.54
N LYS A 391 -13.39 -18.91 1.70
CA LYS A 391 -12.43 -18.81 2.79
C LYS A 391 -11.12 -19.46 2.37
N MET A 392 -10.06 -18.68 2.36
CA MET A 392 -8.73 -19.22 2.57
C MET A 392 -8.75 -19.73 4.01
N ASN A 393 -8.57 -21.01 4.32
CA ASN A 393 -8.56 -21.43 5.73
C ASN A 393 -7.19 -21.11 6.38
N ASN A 394 -6.72 -19.85 6.43
CA ASN A 394 -5.36 -19.59 6.93
C ASN A 394 -5.07 -20.12 8.34
N SER A 395 -3.87 -20.70 8.42
CA SER A 395 -3.06 -21.02 9.60
C SER A 395 -2.77 -19.85 10.55
N LEU A 396 -3.26 -18.63 10.31
CA LEU A 396 -3.05 -17.49 11.22
C LEU A 396 -3.76 -17.71 12.57
N GLU A 397 -4.93 -18.36 12.57
CA GLU A 397 -5.53 -18.87 13.81
C GLU A 397 -4.71 -20.03 14.39
N ILE A 398 -4.08 -20.87 13.56
CA ILE A 398 -3.24 -21.99 14.02
C ILE A 398 -1.94 -21.49 14.65
N PHE A 399 -1.31 -20.42 14.14
CA PHE A 399 -0.09 -19.84 14.70
C PHE A 399 -0.37 -18.98 15.94
N SER A 400 -1.52 -18.31 16.03
CA SER A 400 -1.93 -17.64 17.28
C SER A 400 -2.33 -18.66 18.34
N THR A 401 -3.04 -19.73 17.98
CA THR A 401 -3.38 -20.84 18.88
C THR A 401 -2.17 -21.67 19.29
N LEU A 402 -1.19 -21.90 18.41
CA LEU A 402 0.09 -22.55 18.78
C LEU A 402 0.93 -21.67 19.71
N LYS A 403 0.88 -20.33 19.56
CA LYS A 403 1.54 -19.41 20.51
C LYS A 403 0.82 -19.40 21.86
N THR A 404 -0.51 -19.38 21.89
CA THR A 404 -1.24 -19.46 23.16
C THR A 404 -1.10 -20.83 23.82
N LEU A 405 -1.12 -21.93 23.06
CA LEU A 405 -0.86 -23.29 23.54
C LEU A 405 0.58 -23.47 24.05
N SER A 406 1.58 -22.86 23.40
CA SER A 406 2.97 -22.92 23.88
C SER A 406 3.17 -22.09 25.15
N ILE A 407 2.53 -20.92 25.27
CA ILE A 407 2.49 -20.14 26.52
C ILE A 407 1.79 -20.93 27.63
N PHE A 408 0.66 -21.58 27.32
CA PHE A 408 -0.07 -22.41 28.27
C PHE A 408 0.75 -23.63 28.71
N GLY A 409 1.45 -24.29 27.77
CA GLY A 409 2.36 -25.40 28.05
C GLY A 409 3.52 -25.00 28.95
N VAL A 410 4.12 -23.82 28.74
CA VAL A 410 5.16 -23.26 29.61
C VAL A 410 4.60 -22.96 31.01
N LEU A 411 3.41 -22.36 31.11
CA LEU A 411 2.76 -22.08 32.40
C LEU A 411 2.44 -23.36 33.19
N VAL A 412 1.91 -24.40 32.53
CA VAL A 412 1.65 -25.71 33.14
C VAL A 412 2.95 -26.35 33.60
N PHE A 413 4.02 -26.28 32.80
CA PHE A 413 5.33 -26.82 33.19
C PHE A 413 5.94 -26.09 34.40
N VAL A 414 5.82 -24.76 34.46
CA VAL A 414 6.24 -23.95 35.61
C VAL A 414 5.42 -24.30 36.85
N ALA A 415 4.10 -24.41 36.73
CA ALA A 415 3.21 -24.81 37.82
C ALA A 415 3.56 -26.22 38.34
N LEU A 416 3.80 -27.18 37.46
CA LEU A 416 4.24 -28.53 37.82
C LEU A 416 5.60 -28.54 38.53
N LYS A 417 6.55 -27.70 38.10
CA LYS A 417 7.84 -27.53 38.79
C LYS A 417 7.67 -26.89 40.17
N LEU A 418 6.79 -25.91 40.32
CA LEU A 418 6.49 -25.27 41.60
C LEU A 418 5.81 -26.25 42.57
N VAL A 419 4.84 -27.05 42.11
CA VAL A 419 4.21 -28.11 42.91
C VAL A 419 5.22 -29.19 43.32
N LYS A 420 6.11 -29.61 42.40
CA LYS A 420 7.21 -30.54 42.75
C LYS A 420 8.17 -29.95 43.78
N ARG A 421 8.52 -28.66 43.67
CA ARG A 421 9.35 -27.95 44.66
C ARG A 421 8.65 -27.85 46.02
N TYR A 422 7.37 -27.51 46.03
CA TYR A 422 6.56 -27.44 47.26
C TYR A 422 6.45 -28.81 47.94
N LYS A 423 6.16 -29.88 47.18
CA LYS A 423 6.17 -31.26 47.71
C LYS A 423 7.54 -31.71 48.22
N ARG A 424 8.64 -31.24 47.62
CA ARG A 424 10.00 -31.50 48.15
C ARG A 424 10.28 -30.72 49.42
N SER A 425 9.86 -29.45 49.51
CA SER A 425 10.01 -28.62 50.71
C SER A 425 9.25 -29.19 51.91
N ASN A 426 8.02 -29.67 51.70
CA ASN A 426 7.21 -30.29 52.77
C ASN A 426 7.64 -31.73 53.14
N ARG A 427 8.58 -32.33 52.40
CA ARG A 427 9.21 -33.61 52.82
C ARG A 427 10.43 -33.39 53.73
N VAL A 428 10.98 -32.18 53.80
CA VAL A 428 12.15 -31.87 54.64
C VAL A 428 11.74 -31.49 56.08
N SER A 429 10.46 -31.20 56.33
CA SER A 429 9.93 -30.86 57.66
C SER A 429 9.46 -32.06 58.51
N LEU A 430 9.73 -33.30 58.07
CA LEU A 430 9.50 -34.52 58.85
C LEU A 430 10.85 -35.19 59.19
N LEU A 431 11.70 -34.49 59.95
CA LEU A 431 12.77 -35.13 60.71
C LEU A 431 12.36 -35.09 62.19
N PRO A 432 12.34 -36.23 62.91
CA PRO A 432 11.90 -36.29 64.29
C PRO A 432 12.91 -35.59 65.21
N VAL A 433 12.40 -34.68 66.03
CA VAL A 433 13.14 -34.08 67.15
C VAL A 433 13.48 -35.19 68.15
N HIS A 434 14.76 -35.52 68.28
CA HIS A 434 15.27 -36.42 69.31
C HIS A 434 15.10 -35.76 70.69
N HIS A 435 14.11 -36.20 71.46
CA HIS A 435 14.00 -35.86 72.87
C HIS A 435 14.99 -36.70 73.69
N ASN A 436 15.95 -36.01 74.31
CA ASN A 436 16.77 -36.53 75.40
C ASN A 436 15.90 -37.00 76.57
N ARG A 437 16.04 -38.26 76.98
CA ARG A 437 15.55 -38.76 78.28
C ARG A 437 16.73 -38.92 79.24
N LEU A 438 16.67 -38.20 80.36
CA LEU A 438 17.49 -38.39 81.55
C LEU A 438 17.07 -39.65 82.33
N PRO A 439 17.96 -40.23 83.15
CA PRO A 439 17.79 -41.55 83.73
C PRO A 439 17.02 -41.50 85.05
N PHE A 440 16.16 -42.50 85.27
CA PHE A 440 15.56 -42.76 86.58
C PHE A 440 16.21 -43.99 87.24
N LYS A 441 16.77 -43.76 88.41
CA LYS A 441 17.19 -44.72 89.45
C LYS A 441 16.00 -45.55 89.96
N LYS A 442 16.27 -46.81 90.34
CA LYS A 442 16.07 -47.41 91.69
C LYS A 442 16.33 -48.93 91.59
N SER A 443 17.32 -49.45 92.32
CA SER A 443 17.23 -50.10 93.65
C SER A 443 16.40 -51.38 93.62
#